data_AF-A0A7C9EX71-F1
#
_entry.id   AF-A0A7C9EX71-F1
#
_cell.length_a   1.000
_cell.length_b   1.000
_cell.length_c   1.000
_cell.angle_alpha   90.00
_cell.angle_beta   90.00
_cell.angle_gamma   90.00
#
_symmetry.space_group_name_H-M   'P 1'
#
loop_
_entity.id
_entity.type
_entity.pdbx_description
1 polymer ?
#
loop_
_entity_poly.entity_id
_entity_poly.type
_entity_poly.pdbx_seq_one_letter_code
_entity_poly.pdbx_strand_id
1 'polypeptide(L)'
;ETFEVISIVGIGGIGKSTLAQYVYNDERVRIRFDVCLWVWATQDFEVRVMLEKILESLTGGRPDRYEMDLLQSRVQKQISGKKYFLVLDNLWDNQSLHSNWAKLRQVLMFGAPGSR
;
A
#
# COMPACT_ATOMS: atom_id res chain seq x y z
N GLU A 1 -9.43 7.13 -12.75
CA GLU A 1 -8.39 6.27 -12.15
C GLU A 1 -9.05 5.19 -11.31
N THR A 2 -8.45 4.01 -11.14
CA THR A 2 -9.02 2.92 -10.33
C THR A 2 -8.90 3.15 -8.82
N PHE A 3 -7.95 4.00 -8.41
CA PHE A 3 -7.76 4.43 -7.03
C PHE A 3 -7.33 5.91 -6.96
N GLU A 4 -7.52 6.54 -5.79
CA GLU A 4 -7.13 7.92 -5.50
C GLU A 4 -5.98 7.93 -4.48
N VAL A 5 -4.99 8.81 -4.65
CA VAL A 5 -3.82 8.91 -3.77
C VAL A 5 -3.89 10.20 -2.96
N ILE A 6 -3.66 10.11 -1.65
CA ILE A 6 -3.57 11.26 -0.75
C ILE A 6 -2.20 11.24 -0.06
N SER A 7 -1.41 12.28 -0.29
CA SER A 7 -0.08 12.42 0.31
C SER A 7 -0.14 13.29 1.56
N ILE A 8 0.42 12.79 2.68
CA ILE A 8 0.60 13.55 3.92
C ILE A 8 2.08 13.89 4.06
N VAL A 9 2.44 15.15 3.84
CA VAL A 9 3.84 15.62 3.84
C VAL A 9 4.04 16.66 4.93
N GLY A 10 5.20 16.63 5.59
CA GLY A 10 5.52 17.56 6.66
C GLY A 10 6.75 17.14 7.45
N ILE A 11 7.24 18.04 8.30
CA ILE A 11 8.45 17.83 9.11
C ILE A 11 8.35 16.62 10.05
N GLY A 12 9.50 16.14 10.53
CA GLY A 12 9.57 15.10 11.55
C GLY A 12 8.83 15.50 12.83
N GLY A 13 8.16 14.54 13.48
CA GLY A 13 7.48 14.77 14.77
C GLY A 13 6.15 15.54 14.71
N ILE A 14 5.69 16.02 13.53
CA ILE A 14 4.45 16.81 13.41
C ILE A 14 3.15 15.98 13.57
N GLY A 15 3.24 14.65 13.73
CA GLY A 15 2.08 13.78 13.92
C GLY A 15 1.43 13.21 12.64
N LYS A 16 2.15 13.14 11.51
CA LYS A 16 1.63 12.58 10.25
C LYS A 16 1.10 11.15 10.39
N SER A 17 1.93 10.25 10.94
CA SER A 17 1.54 8.86 11.15
C SER A 17 0.42 8.75 12.17
N THR A 18 0.39 9.62 13.19
CA THR A 18 -0.73 9.71 14.15
C THR A 18 -2.04 10.07 13.45
N LEU A 19 -2.04 11.07 12.57
CA LEU A 19 -3.23 11.42 11.79
C LEU A 19 -3.69 10.27 10.88
N ALA A 20 -2.76 9.62 10.19
CA ALA A 20 -3.08 8.45 9.38
C ALA A 20 -3.67 7.30 10.21
N GLN A 21 -3.19 7.08 11.45
CA GLN A 21 -3.70 6.07 12.37
C GLN A 21 -5.13 6.36 12.79
N TYR A 22 -5.46 7.63 13.07
CA TYR A 22 -6.82 8.03 13.36
C TYR A 22 -7.78 7.72 12.20
N VAL A 23 -7.38 8.01 10.96
CA VAL A 23 -8.20 7.71 9.78
C VAL A 23 -8.33 6.20 9.55
N TYR A 24 -7.22 5.47 9.58
CA TYR A 24 -7.21 4.03 9.32
C TYR A 24 -8.07 3.23 10.31
N ASN A 25 -8.08 3.64 11.58
CA ASN A 25 -8.86 2.98 12.63
C ASN A 25 -10.32 3.43 12.69
N ASP A 26 -10.72 4.42 11.88
CA ASP A 26 -12.09 4.90 11.84
C ASP A 26 -13.03 3.81 11.28
N GLU A 27 -14.14 3.57 11.97
CA GLU A 27 -15.12 2.54 11.58
C GLU A 27 -15.67 2.78 10.17
N ARG A 28 -15.78 4.04 9.73
CA ARG A 28 -16.25 4.39 8.39
C ARG A 28 -15.30 3.88 7.31
N VAL A 29 -14.00 3.80 7.59
CA VAL A 29 -13.02 3.21 6.67
C VAL A 29 -13.26 1.69 6.61
N ARG A 30 -13.40 1.02 7.75
CA ARG A 30 -13.65 -0.43 7.80
C ARG A 30 -14.96 -0.85 7.13
N ILE A 31 -15.99 -0.01 7.16
CA ILE A 31 -17.27 -0.25 6.47
C ILE A 31 -17.16 0.01 4.97
N ARG A 32 -16.34 0.99 4.55
CA ARG A 32 -16.27 1.46 3.16
C ARG A 32 -15.37 0.61 2.26
N PHE A 33 -14.37 -0.07 2.83
CA PHE A 33 -13.33 -0.78 2.10
C PHE A 33 -13.32 -2.26 2.47
N ASP A 34 -13.24 -3.13 1.47
CA ASP A 34 -13.20 -4.59 1.64
C ASP A 34 -11.87 -5.05 2.26
N VAL A 35 -10.82 -4.27 2.03
CA VAL A 35 -9.45 -4.57 2.47
C VAL A 35 -8.83 -3.28 3.01
N CYS A 36 -8.31 -3.32 4.23
CA CYS A 36 -7.54 -2.23 4.83
C CYS A 36 -6.13 -2.75 5.15
N LEU A 37 -5.10 -2.03 4.71
CA LEU A 37 -3.70 -2.40 4.85
C LEU A 37 -2.89 -1.23 5.39
N TRP A 38 -1.99 -1.51 6.31
CA TRP A 38 -0.98 -0.55 6.76
C TRP A 38 0.41 -1.15 6.54
N VAL A 39 1.19 -0.54 5.65
CA VAL A 39 2.51 -1.04 5.27
C VAL A 39 3.55 0.04 5.54
N TRP A 40 4.56 -0.32 6.33
CA TRP A 40 5.71 0.55 6.56
C TRP A 40 6.70 0.42 5.40
N ALA A 41 7.00 1.53 4.74
CA ALA A 41 7.98 1.59 3.68
C ALA A 41 9.40 1.38 4.23
N THR A 42 10.27 0.83 3.38
CA THR A 42 11.72 0.92 3.58
C THR A 42 12.22 2.29 3.13
N GLN A 43 13.38 2.69 3.61
CA GLN A 43 13.99 3.97 3.26
C GLN A 43 14.15 4.13 1.73
N ASP A 44 14.50 3.06 1.02
CA ASP A 44 14.70 3.06 -0.44
C ASP A 44 13.42 2.76 -1.26
N PHE A 45 12.30 2.51 -0.59
CA PHE A 45 11.01 2.18 -1.20
C PHE A 45 11.13 1.08 -2.28
N GLU A 46 11.77 -0.05 -1.95
CA GLU A 46 12.01 -1.12 -2.91
C GLU A 46 10.72 -1.88 -3.25
N VAL A 47 10.36 -1.94 -4.54
CA VAL A 47 9.07 -2.50 -5.00
C VAL A 47 8.86 -3.94 -4.55
N ARG A 48 9.90 -4.80 -4.62
CA ARG A 48 9.82 -6.19 -4.15
C ARG A 48 9.41 -6.24 -2.69
N VAL A 49 10.12 -5.51 -1.84
CA VAL A 49 9.86 -5.48 -0.39
C VAL A 49 8.48 -4.93 -0.09
N MET A 50 8.04 -3.90 -0.82
CA MET A 50 6.68 -3.37 -0.67
C MET A 50 5.61 -4.41 -1.02
N LEU A 51 5.79 -5.13 -2.13
CA LEU A 51 4.85 -6.18 -2.55
C LEU A 51 4.84 -7.37 -1.58
N GLU A 52 5.99 -7.78 -1.05
CA GLU A 52 6.09 -8.83 -0.03
C GLU A 52 5.31 -8.44 1.23
N LYS A 53 5.51 -7.22 1.74
CA LYS A 53 4.79 -6.72 2.93
C LYS A 53 3.28 -6.56 2.69
N ILE A 54 2.89 -6.09 1.50
CA ILE A 54 1.48 -6.00 1.11
C ILE A 54 0.87 -7.40 1.07
N LEU A 55 1.56 -8.38 0.45
CA LEU A 55 1.07 -9.74 0.36
C LEU A 55 0.97 -10.40 1.73
N GLU A 56 1.96 -10.22 2.60
CA GLU A 56 1.94 -10.69 3.99
C GLU A 56 0.73 -10.14 4.75
N SER A 57 0.45 -8.84 4.57
CA SER A 57 -0.71 -8.19 5.19
C SER A 57 -2.05 -8.70 4.65
N LEU A 58 -2.10 -9.07 3.37
CA LEU A 58 -3.29 -9.60 2.70
C LEU A 58 -3.59 -11.06 3.08
N THR A 59 -2.57 -11.88 3.26
CA THR A 59 -2.71 -13.33 3.51
C THR A 59 -2.56 -13.73 4.97
N GLY A 60 -2.03 -12.84 5.82
CA GLY A 60 -1.73 -13.12 7.22
C GLY A 60 -0.55 -14.07 7.43
N GLY A 61 0.24 -14.35 6.38
CA GLY A 61 1.37 -15.27 6.42
C GLY A 61 2.55 -14.74 5.62
N ARG A 62 3.76 -15.08 6.06
CA ARG A 62 4.99 -14.69 5.35
C ARG A 62 4.97 -15.28 3.94
N PRO A 63 5.13 -14.47 2.89
CA PRO A 63 5.20 -14.98 1.54
C PRO A 63 6.43 -15.88 1.39
N ASP A 64 6.29 -16.98 0.65
CA ASP A 64 7.45 -17.72 0.18
C ASP A 64 8.34 -16.80 -0.67
N ARG A 65 9.60 -17.20 -0.88
CA ARG A 65 10.49 -16.46 -1.78
C ARG A 65 10.03 -16.65 -3.24
N TYR A 66 9.07 -15.83 -3.66
CA TYR A 66 8.52 -15.84 -5.01
C TYR A 66 9.42 -15.07 -5.97
N GLU A 67 9.42 -15.48 -7.24
CA GLU A 67 9.86 -14.65 -8.35
C GLU A 67 8.97 -13.41 -8.50
N MET A 68 9.50 -12.33 -9.08
CA MET A 68 8.82 -11.03 -9.13
C MET A 68 7.45 -11.09 -9.83
N ASP A 69 7.33 -11.84 -10.91
CA ASP A 69 6.07 -11.96 -11.66
C ASP A 69 4.99 -12.68 -10.85
N LEU A 70 5.39 -13.73 -10.13
CA LEU A 70 4.48 -14.49 -9.27
C LEU A 70 4.06 -13.66 -8.05
N LEU A 71 4.98 -12.89 -7.47
CA LEU A 71 4.69 -11.97 -6.37
C LEU A 71 3.65 -10.91 -6.79
N GLN A 72 3.86 -10.27 -7.95
CA GLN A 72 2.91 -9.29 -8.50
C GLN A 72 1.54 -9.92 -8.77
N SER A 73 1.51 -11.08 -9.45
CA SER A 73 0.27 -11.80 -9.76
C SER A 73 -0.52 -12.17 -8.50
N ARG A 74 0.16 -12.57 -7.42
CA ARG A 74 -0.49 -12.87 -6.14
C ARG A 74 -1.11 -11.63 -5.50
N VAL A 75 -0.38 -10.51 -5.45
CA VAL A 75 -0.94 -9.25 -4.92
C VAL A 75 -2.15 -8.82 -5.75
N GLN A 76 -2.04 -8.81 -7.08
CA GLN A 76 -3.13 -8.47 -7.99
C GLN A 76 -4.36 -9.35 -7.74
N LYS A 77 -4.17 -10.67 -7.63
CA LYS A 77 -5.27 -11.61 -7.35
C LYS A 77 -5.98 -11.30 -6.03
N GLN A 78 -5.25 -10.88 -5.01
CA GLN A 78 -5.82 -10.59 -3.70
C GLN A 78 -6.63 -9.29 -3.66
N ILE A 79 -6.25 -8.28 -4.45
CA ILE A 79 -6.93 -6.98 -4.52
C ILE A 79 -7.96 -6.89 -5.65
N SER A 80 -7.91 -7.80 -6.62
CA SER A 80 -8.78 -7.76 -7.81
C SER A 80 -10.26 -7.79 -7.42
N GLY A 81 -11.01 -6.81 -7.94
CA GLY A 81 -12.43 -6.65 -7.65
C GLY A 81 -12.78 -6.20 -6.23
N LYS A 82 -11.78 -5.93 -5.39
CA LYS A 82 -11.96 -5.42 -4.02
C LYS A 82 -11.57 -3.96 -3.94
N LYS A 83 -12.33 -3.22 -3.13
CA LYS A 83 -12.03 -1.83 -2.81
C LYS A 83 -11.07 -1.80 -1.62
N TYR A 84 -9.83 -1.43 -1.87
CA TYR A 84 -8.80 -1.39 -0.82
C TYR A 84 -8.58 0.03 -0.26
N PHE A 85 -8.12 0.09 0.99
CA PHE A 85 -7.53 1.25 1.64
C PHE A 85 -6.10 0.90 2.06
N LEU A 86 -5.09 1.49 1.43
CA LEU A 86 -3.68 1.18 1.66
C LEU A 86 -2.93 2.40 2.21
N VAL A 87 -2.45 2.28 3.44
CA VAL A 87 -1.53 3.26 4.03
C VAL A 87 -0.09 2.82 3.77
N LEU A 88 0.66 3.65 3.04
CA LEU A 88 2.11 3.55 2.89
C LEU A 88 2.77 4.56 3.82
N ASP A 89 3.27 4.11 4.97
CA ASP A 89 3.84 4.98 6.00
C ASP A 89 5.38 5.02 5.93
N ASN A 90 5.98 6.06 6.50
CA ASN A 90 7.43 6.27 6.58
C ASN A 90 8.14 6.33 5.21
N LEU A 91 7.52 7.02 4.23
CA LEU A 91 8.12 7.28 2.92
C LEU A 91 9.16 8.40 2.98
N TRP A 92 10.26 8.23 2.25
CA TRP A 92 11.32 9.20 2.10
C TRP A 92 11.38 9.67 0.64
N ASP A 93 11.42 10.99 0.45
CA ASP A 93 11.57 11.59 -0.88
C ASP A 93 13.03 11.44 -1.33
N ASN A 94 13.29 10.36 -2.05
CA ASN A 94 14.61 10.01 -2.58
C ASN A 94 14.53 9.73 -4.09
N GLN A 95 15.67 9.50 -4.72
CA GLN A 95 15.76 9.29 -6.15
C GLN A 95 14.96 8.06 -6.64
N SER A 96 14.83 7.02 -5.82
CA SER A 96 14.14 5.78 -6.19
C SER A 96 12.62 5.88 -6.05
N LEU A 97 12.10 6.74 -5.17
CA LEU A 97 10.68 6.83 -4.83
C LEU A 97 9.79 6.94 -6.07
N HIS A 98 10.08 7.89 -6.97
CA HIS A 98 9.22 8.13 -8.13
C HIS A 98 9.13 6.92 -9.07
N SER A 99 10.28 6.31 -9.40
CA SER A 99 10.34 5.16 -10.31
C SER A 99 9.75 3.89 -9.68
N ASN A 100 9.98 3.67 -8.39
CA ASN A 100 9.43 2.53 -7.66
C ASN A 100 7.93 2.70 -7.40
N TRP A 101 7.46 3.92 -7.14
CA TRP A 101 6.04 4.22 -7.05
C TRP A 101 5.33 3.95 -8.36
N ALA A 102 5.87 4.40 -9.49
CA ALA A 102 5.30 4.12 -10.80
C ALA A 102 5.13 2.60 -11.06
N LYS A 103 6.12 1.79 -10.67
CA LYS A 103 6.06 0.31 -10.76
C LYS A 103 5.02 -0.30 -9.82
N LEU A 104 5.01 0.11 -8.55
CA LEU A 104 4.02 -0.39 -7.58
C LEU A 104 2.59 -0.03 -8.01
N ARG A 105 2.38 1.19 -8.53
CA ARG A 105 1.09 1.63 -9.07
C ARG A 105 0.54 0.66 -10.09
N GLN A 106 1.37 0.13 -11.01
CA GLN A 106 0.91 -0.83 -12.03
C GLN A 106 0.26 -2.07 -11.44
N VAL A 107 0.75 -2.54 -10.29
CA VAL A 107 0.19 -3.68 -9.56
C VAL A 107 -1.11 -3.28 -8.86
N LEU A 108 -1.16 -2.09 -8.27
CA LEU A 108 -2.30 -1.58 -7.50
C LEU A 108 -3.51 -1.18 -8.36
N MET A 109 -3.35 -1.03 -9.68
CA MET A 109 -4.45 -0.63 -10.58
C MET A 109 -5.57 -1.68 -10.68
N PHE A 110 -5.31 -2.92 -10.26
CA PHE A 110 -6.25 -4.04 -10.35
C PHE A 110 -7.34 -4.00 -9.27
N GLY A 111 -7.27 -3.09 -8.31
CA GLY A 111 -8.35 -2.88 -7.33
C GLY A 111 -9.65 -2.36 -7.96
N ALA A 112 -10.75 -2.49 -7.23
CA ALA A 112 -12.05 -1.95 -7.64
C ALA A 112 -12.06 -0.41 -7.60
N PRO A 113 -12.89 0.24 -8.43
CA PRO A 113 -13.06 1.69 -8.41
C PRO A 113 -13.36 2.26 -7.02
N GLY A 114 -12.69 3.35 -6.69
CA GLY A 114 -12.81 4.03 -5.41
C GLY A 114 -11.87 3.51 -4.32
N SER A 115 -10.96 2.60 -4.66
CA SER A 115 -9.83 2.24 -3.80
C SER A 115 -8.98 3.49 -3.48
N ARG A 116 -8.24 3.45 -2.37
CA ARG A 116 -7.43 4.56 -1.88
C ARG A 116 -6.08 4.07 -1.36
#